data_AF-A0A938VQ47-F1
#
_entry.id   AF-A0A938VQ47-F1
#
_cell.length_a   1.000
_cell.length_b   1.000
_cell.length_c   1.000
_cell.angle_alpha   90.00
_cell.angle_beta   90.00
_cell.angle_gamma   90.00
#
_symmetry.space_group_name_H-M   'P 1'
#
loop_
_entity.id
_entity.type
_entity.pdbx_description
1 polymer ?
#
loop_
_entity_poly.entity_id
_entity_poly.type
_entity_poly.pdbx_seq_one_letter_code
_entity_poly.pdbx_strand_id
1 'polypeptide(L)' 'MTSSAVVPVPRACIMVVDDEPGIVDIVTTNLAAVGFDILSARSGPSAVEAAQRHAPD' A
#
# COMPACT_ATOMS: atom_id res chain seq x y z
N MET A 1 -22.20 -27.82 -14.48
CA MET A 1 -21.85 -26.40 -14.25
C MET A 1 -21.62 -26.21 -12.76
N THR A 2 -20.39 -26.37 -12.29
CA THR A 2 -20.02 -26.07 -10.90
C THR A 2 -19.13 -24.83 -10.94
N SER A 3 -19.71 -23.69 -10.54
CA SER A 3 -19.02 -22.41 -10.46
C SER A 3 -17.98 -22.48 -9.34
N SER A 4 -16.70 -22.32 -9.68
CA SER A 4 -15.62 -22.17 -8.70
C SER A 4 -15.68 -20.73 -8.19
N ALA A 5 -15.98 -20.55 -6.90
CA ALA A 5 -15.84 -19.26 -6.26
C ALA A 5 -14.36 -18.85 -6.30
N VAL A 6 -14.07 -17.69 -6.92
CA VAL A 6 -12.75 -17.06 -6.80
C VAL A 6 -12.63 -16.53 -5.39
N VAL A 7 -11.70 -17.09 -4.61
CA VAL A 7 -11.30 -16.49 -3.33
C VAL A 7 -10.38 -15.33 -3.65
N PRO A 8 -10.70 -14.08 -3.27
CA PRO A 8 -9.78 -12.97 -3.44
C PRO A 8 -8.53 -13.26 -2.60
N VAL A 9 -7.36 -13.31 -3.24
CA VAL A 9 -6.10 -13.26 -2.51
C VAL A 9 -5.99 -11.90 -1.83
N PRO A 10 -5.73 -11.83 -0.51
CA PRO A 10 -5.49 -10.56 0.17
C PRO A 10 -4.39 -9.80 -0.56
N ARG A 11 -4.64 -8.53 -0.87
CA ARG A 11 -3.64 -7.65 -1.48
C ARG A 11 -2.68 -7.25 -0.36
N ALA A 12 -1.39 -7.47 -0.55
CA ALA A 12 -0.41 -7.02 0.44
C ALA A 12 -0.46 -5.50 0.55
N CYS A 13 -0.40 -4.98 1.77
CA CYS A 13 -0.45 -3.56 2.07
C CYS A 13 0.97 -3.01 2.23
N ILE A 14 1.36 -2.04 1.40
CA ILE A 14 2.72 -1.46 1.41
C ILE A 14 2.66 -0.02 1.92
N MET A 15 3.56 0.33 2.84
CA MET A 15 3.78 1.71 3.31
C MET A 15 4.95 2.36 2.59
N VAL A 16 4.70 3.43 1.86
CA VAL A 16 5.72 4.26 1.20
C VAL A 16 6.02 5.49 2.05
N VAL A 17 7.29 5.71 2.39
CA VAL A 17 7.72 6.83 3.23
C VAL A 17 8.82 7.62 2.52
N ASP A 18 8.49 8.83 2.09
CA ASP A 18 9.42 9.74 1.43
C ASP A 18 8.92 11.19 1.60
N ASP A 19 9.80 12.14 1.86
CA ASP A 19 9.44 13.55 2.03
C ASP A 19 9.28 14.29 0.70
N GLU A 20 9.69 13.71 -0.43
CA GLU A 20 9.49 14.25 -1.77
C GLU A 20 8.13 13.81 -2.36
N PRO A 21 7.21 14.75 -2.71
CA PRO A 21 5.89 14.41 -3.24
C PRO A 21 5.96 13.59 -4.53
N GLY A 22 6.85 14.01 -5.44
CA GLY A 22 6.96 13.40 -6.76
C GLY A 22 7.42 11.94 -6.68
N ILE A 23 8.29 11.61 -5.73
CA ILE A 23 8.73 10.23 -5.51
C ILE A 23 7.59 9.38 -4.97
N VAL A 24 6.86 9.86 -3.96
CA VAL A 24 5.69 9.17 -3.42
C VAL A 24 4.67 8.89 -4.52
N ASP A 25 4.35 9.89 -5.35
CA ASP A 25 3.34 9.75 -6.41
C ASP A 25 3.76 8.69 -7.44
N ILE A 26 5.02 8.69 -7.88
CA ILE A 26 5.56 7.70 -8.83
C ILE A 26 5.51 6.29 -8.24
N VAL A 27 5.99 6.11 -7.01
CA VAL A 27 6.08 4.80 -6.36
C VAL A 27 4.69 4.24 -6.08
N THR A 28 3.80 5.05 -5.50
CA THR A 28 2.43 4.63 -5.16
C THR A 28 1.64 4.27 -6.42
N THR A 29 1.76 5.04 -7.51
CA THR A 29 1.11 4.75 -8.79
C THR A 29 1.57 3.41 -9.37
N ASN A 30 2.88 3.15 -9.36
CA ASN A 30 3.44 1.91 -9.88
C ASN A 30 2.99 0.69 -9.06
N LEU A 31 3.03 0.77 -7.73
CA LEU A 31 2.63 -0.35 -6.87
C LEU A 31 1.12 -0.61 -6.92
N ALA A 32 0.30 0.45 -7.00
CA ALA A 32 -1.14 0.32 -7.19
C ALA A 32 -1.49 -0.35 -8.53
N ALA A 33 -0.75 -0.04 -9.61
CA ALA A 33 -0.92 -0.68 -10.90
C ALA A 33 -0.60 -2.19 -10.90
N VAL A 34 0.34 -2.62 -10.05
CA VAL A 34 0.63 -4.04 -9.80
C VAL A 34 -0.43 -4.70 -8.90
N GLY A 35 -1.23 -3.88 -8.21
CA GLY A 35 -2.36 -4.34 -7.44
C GLY A 35 -2.10 -4.50 -5.96
N PHE A 36 -1.19 -3.74 -5.37
CA PHE A 36 -1.04 -3.65 -3.92
C PHE A 36 -1.97 -2.60 -3.33
N ASP A 37 -2.31 -2.75 -2.05
CA ASP A 37 -2.95 -1.69 -1.28
C ASP A 37 -1.85 -0.78 -0.72
N ILE A 38 -1.97 0.53 -0.93
CA ILE A 38 -0.87 1.45 -0.63
C ILE A 38 -1.27 2.45 0.45
N LEU A 39 -0.39 2.60 1.42
CA LEU A 39 -0.36 3.71 2.36
C LEU A 39 0.86 4.57 2.06
N SER A 40 0.75 5.88 2.29
CA SER A 40 1.87 6.78 2.13
C SER A 40 1.98 7.75 3.30
N ALA A 41 3.22 8.13 3.59
CA ALA A 41 3.55 9.11 4.61
C ALA A 41 4.69 10.00 4.12
N ARG A 42 4.63 11.29 4.49
CA ARG A 42 5.62 12.31 4.10
C ARG A 42 6.64 12.60 5.20
N SER A 43 6.59 11.84 6.30
CA SER A 43 7.46 12.00 7.44
C SER A 43 7.58 10.70 8.23
N GLY A 44 8.70 10.51 8.93
CA GLY A 44 8.90 9.37 9.82
C GLY A 44 7.83 9.23 10.90
N PRO A 45 7.50 10.29 11.67
CA PRO A 45 6.47 10.20 12.71
C PRO A 45 5.10 9.79 12.17
N SER A 46 4.63 10.41 11.08
CA SER A 46 3.35 10.03 10.47
C SER A 46 3.36 8.61 9.90
N ALA A 47 4.51 8.15 9.40
CA ALA A 47 4.69 6.80 8.90
C ALA A 47 4.58 5.76 10.01
N VAL A 48 5.26 5.98 11.14
CA VAL A 48 5.19 5.09 12.31
C VAL A 48 3.76 5.02 12.84
N GLU A 49 3.11 6.18 12.97
CA GLU A 49 1.73 6.25 13.44
C GLU A 49 0.75 5.50 12.51
N ALA A 50 0.92 5.64 11.20
CA ALA A 50 0.12 4.93 10.22
C ALA A 50 0.43 3.42 10.18
N ALA A 51 1.70 3.03 10.28
CA ALA A 51 2.12 1.63 10.30
C ALA A 51 1.57 0.90 11.54
N GLN A 52 1.55 1.55 12.70
CA GLN A 52 0.95 0.99 13.91
C GLN A 52 -0.56 0.79 13.80
N ARG A 53 -1.27 1.70 13.10
CA ARG A 53 -2.72 1.60 12.89
C ARG A 53 -3.13 0.55 11.87
N HIS A 54 -2.34 0.41 10.81
CA HIS A 54 -2.74 -0.34 9.62
C HIS A 54 -1.95 -1.64 9.40
N ALA A 55 -0.84 -1.85 10.12
CA ALA A 55 0.00 -3.03 10.05
C ALA A 55 0.32 -3.47 8.59
N PRO A 56 1.00 -2.61 7.80
CA PRO A 56 1.46 -2.97 6.46
C PRO A 56 2.38 -4.20 6.51
N ASP A 57 2.39 -4.97 5.42
CA ASP A 57 3.13 -6.24 5.27
C ASP A 57 4.65 -6.07 5.11
#